data_AF-A0A920JP31-F1
#
_entry.id   AF-A0A920JP31-F1
#
_cell.length_a   1.000
_cell.length_b   1.000
_cell.length_c   1.000
_cell.angle_alpha   90.00
_cell.angle_beta   90.00
_cell.angle_gamma   90.00
#
_symmetry.space_group_name_H-M   'P 1'
#
loop_
_entity.id
_entity.type
_entity.pdbx_description
1 polymer ?
#
loop_
_entity_poly.entity_id
_entity_poly.type
_entity_poly.pdbx_seq_one_letter_code
_entity_poly.pdbx_strand_id
1 'polypeptide(L)' 'MQPDIESVFMSPSDEYSFLSSSIVKDIARHGGDLSKFVHPSVPSELIKKFN' A
#
# COMPACT_ATOMS: atom_id res chain seq x y z
N MET A 1 12.05 13.11 20.50
CA MET A 1 11.04 12.09 20.86
C MET A 1 10.03 12.77 21.77
N GLN A 2 8.72 12.60 21.54
CA GLN A 2 7.67 13.14 22.41
C GLN A 2 7.42 12.16 23.57
N PRO A 3 7.76 12.52 24.83
CA PRO A 3 7.72 11.59 25.96
C PRO A 3 6.32 11.09 26.31
N ASP A 4 5.30 11.88 25.98
CA ASP A 4 3.90 11.61 26.32
C ASP A 4 3.18 10.76 25.26
N ILE A 5 3.89 10.30 24.22
CA ILE A 5 3.33 9.48 23.15
C ILE A 5 3.93 8.08 23.22
N GLU A 6 3.05 7.09 23.35
CA GLU A 6 3.42 5.67 23.27
C GLU A 6 3.20 5.13 21.86
N SER A 7 4.18 4.36 21.36
CA SER A 7 4.09 3.66 20.09
C SER A 7 3.67 2.22 20.31
N VAL A 8 2.52 1.84 19.75
CA VAL A 8 2.07 0.44 19.73
C VAL A 8 2.42 -0.17 18.36
N PHE A 9 3.03 -1.34 18.39
CA PHE A 9 3.36 -2.11 17.18
C PHE A 9 2.34 -3.24 17.01
N MET A 10 1.87 -3.43 15.78
CA MET A 10 0.96 -4.50 15.41
C MET A 10 1.44 -5.16 14.12
N SER A 11 1.42 -6.49 14.09
CA SER A 11 1.69 -7.24 12.88
C SER A 11 0.46 -7.24 11.96
N PRO A 12 0.65 -7.16 10.64
CA PRO A 12 -0.44 -7.41 9.69
C PRO A 12 -0.87 -8.88 9.77
N SER A 13 -2.02 -9.19 9.17
CA SER A 13 -2.38 -10.57 8.85
C SER A 13 -1.37 -11.17 7.87
N ASP A 14 -1.10 -12.47 7.98
CA ASP A 14 -0.06 -13.16 7.20
C ASP A 14 -0.21 -12.98 5.68
N GLU A 15 -1.45 -12.94 5.20
CA GLU A 15 -1.80 -12.72 3.80
C GLU A 15 -1.38 -11.34 3.25
N TYR A 16 -1.02 -10.40 4.12
CA TYR A 16 -0.58 -9.05 3.76
C TYR A 16 0.86 -8.73 4.16
N SER A 17 1.57 -9.66 4.79
CA SER A 17 2.95 -9.46 5.28
C SER A 17 3.97 -9.13 4.19
N PHE A 18 3.68 -9.45 2.92
CA PHE A 18 4.54 -9.14 1.77
C PHE A 18 4.23 -7.78 1.13
N LEU A 19 3.10 -7.14 1.46
CA LEU A 19 2.66 -5.93 0.78
C LEU A 19 3.49 -4.72 1.19
N SER A 20 3.97 -3.99 0.19
CA SER A 20 4.62 -2.69 0.39
C SER A 20 4.15 -1.70 -0.66
N SER A 21 4.16 -0.41 -0.31
CA SER A 21 3.86 0.66 -1.27
C SER A 21 4.79 0.62 -2.49
N SER A 22 6.03 0.17 -2.32
CA SER A 22 6.99 0.05 -3.42
C SER A 22 6.53 -0.98 -4.45
N ILE A 23 6.09 -2.16 -4.00
CA ILE A 23 5.58 -3.23 -4.88
C ILE A 23 4.30 -2.77 -5.59
N VAL A 24 3.34 -2.19 -4.86
CA VAL A 24 2.07 -1.72 -5.44
C VAL A 24 2.32 -0.67 -6.53
N LYS A 25 3.20 0.31 -6.28
CA LYS A 25 3.56 1.34 -7.26
C LYS A 25 4.29 0.75 -8.47
N ASP A 26 5.10 -0.28 -8.27
CA ASP A 26 5.82 -0.93 -9.37
C ASP A 26 4.86 -1.67 -10.31
N ILE A 27 3.92 -2.44 -9.75
CA ILE A 27 2.84 -3.09 -10.51
C ILE A 27 2.02 -2.05 -11.29
N ALA A 28 1.64 -0.94 -10.64
CA ALA A 28 0.88 0.14 -11.27
C ALA A 28 1.60 0.73 -12.49
N ARG A 29 2.91 1.01 -12.39
CA ARG A 29 3.71 1.59 -13.48
C ARG A 29 3.82 0.69 -14.70
N HIS A 30 3.76 -0.62 -14.49
CA HIS A 30 3.83 -1.60 -15.56
C HIS A 30 2.43 -2.07 -16.04
N GLY A 31 1.36 -1.39 -15.62
CA GLY A 31 -0.01 -1.68 -16.05
C GLY A 31 -0.60 -2.97 -15.48
N GLY A 32 -0.06 -3.49 -14.37
CA GLY A 32 -0.57 -4.70 -13.73
C GLY A 32 -1.86 -4.46 -12.93
N ASP A 33 -2.63 -5.53 -12.73
CA ASP A 33 -3.86 -5.49 -11.94
C ASP A 33 -3.58 -5.39 -10.43
N LEU A 34 -4.27 -4.46 -9.78
CA LEU A 34 -4.15 -4.14 -8.36
C LEU A 34 -5.39 -4.52 -7.53
N SER A 35 -6.45 -5.04 -8.15
CA SER A 35 -7.75 -5.29 -7.52
C SER A 35 -7.67 -6.20 -6.27
N LYS A 36 -6.65 -7.07 -6.18
CA LYS A 36 -6.43 -8.01 -5.07
C LYS A 36 -5.54 -7.47 -3.94
N PHE A 37 -4.89 -6.31 -4.15
CA PHE A 37 -3.86 -5.80 -3.24
C PHE A 37 -4.26 -4.50 -2.54
N VAL A 38 -5.23 -3.78 -3.10
CA VAL A 38 -5.67 -2.48 -2.58
C VAL A 38 -7.17 -2.28 -2.76
N HIS A 39 -7.73 -1.40 -1.94
CA HIS A 39 -9.11 -0.95 -2.09
C HIS A 39 -9.34 -0.29 -3.47
N PRO A 40 -10.52 -0.44 -4.11
CA PRO A 40 -10.81 0.10 -5.45
C PRO A 40 -10.61 1.61 -5.63
N SER A 41 -10.57 2.39 -4.54
CA SER A 41 -10.25 3.82 -4.61
C SER A 41 -8.79 4.08 -4.98
N VAL A 42 -7.87 3.17 -4.67
CA VAL A 42 -6.42 3.37 -4.86
C VAL A 42 -5.98 3.30 -6.32
N PRO A 43 -6.40 2.30 -7.13
CA PRO A 43 -6.01 2.24 -8.54
C PRO A 43 -6.39 3.50 -9.33
N SER A 44 -7.57 4.08 -9.04
CA SER A 44 -8.03 5.30 -9.71
C SER A 44 -7.11 6.51 -9.47
N GLU A 45 -6.52 6.62 -8.28
CA GLU A 45 -5.57 7.68 -7.94
C GLU A 45 -4.16 7.38 -8.44
N LEU A 46 -3.76 6.10 -8.47
CA LEU A 46 -2.47 5.70 -9.05
C LEU A 46 -2.41 5.97 -10.56
N ILE A 47 -3.50 5.73 -11.28
CA ILE A 47 -3.61 6.06 -12.71
C ILE A 47 -3.42 7.57 -12.94
N LYS A 48 -4.09 8.42 -12.16
CA LYS A 48 -3.92 9.89 -12.25
C LYS A 48 -2.50 10.36 -11.95
N LYS A 49 -1.76 9.61 -11.14
CA LYS A 49 -0.41 9.96 -10.71
C LYS A 49 0.67 9.58 -11.73
N PHE A 50 0.43 8.54 -12.52
CA PHE A 50 1.42 7.99 -13.46
C PHE A 50 1.11 8.28 -14.94
N ASN A 51 -0.06 8.85 -15.24
CA ASN A 51 -0.37 9.53 -16.49
C ASN A 51 0.06 11.00 -16.44
#